data_AF-A0A8B0SR60-F1
#
_entry.id   AF-A0A8B0SR60-F1
#
_cell.length_a   1.000
_cell.length_b   1.000
_cell.length_c   1.000
_cell.angle_alpha   90.00
_cell.angle_beta   90.00
_cell.angle_gamma   90.00
#
_symmetry.space_group_name_H-M   'P 1'
#
loop_
_entity.id
_entity.type
_entity.pdbx_description
1 polymer ?
#
loop_
_entity_poly.entity_id
_entity_poly.type
_entity_poly.pdbx_seq_one_letter_code
_entity_poly.pdbx_strand_id
1 'polypeptide(L)'
;MKIHAMALSLGVMLGVSACGGSGSTLGSTSTPTGSTGNNTITRTVDTSSTSGTTSTSGVGLGSASSTSTSTSNSNTTSAVLNAEGLWRGSSDTSRTVTALIADNGFYWVLYSAAGNNATTAGVIVGNTISSNGSITSSNGKDFNFETNSLFPLIWTGSYTAKTRLQGTLTYTDIPGGIVTLNTTHDSGYNITPNVATISGRYTGSSTSLANRNVPTAFVIYATGQLTGSRTDGCTFSGNVTPRLRGNIYNVSITYGVGCSESNSGRSTSSTGTAYVNPANNQLQSVTLNNSVNDVLLFIGDKQ
;
A
#
# COMPACT_ATOMS: atom_id res chain seq x y z
N MET A 1 -10.75 4.42 51.11
CA MET A 1 -10.54 2.97 51.29
C MET A 1 -11.88 2.28 51.48
N LYS A 2 -12.43 1.71 50.40
CA LYS A 2 -13.51 0.71 50.45
C LYS A 2 -13.25 -0.26 49.31
N ILE A 3 -12.84 -1.46 49.70
CA ILE A 3 -12.57 -2.62 48.84
C ILE A 3 -13.94 -3.24 48.54
N HIS A 4 -14.25 -3.52 47.28
CA HIS A 4 -15.37 -4.41 46.91
C HIS A 4 -14.88 -5.45 45.90
N ALA A 5 -15.33 -6.66 46.18
CA ALA A 5 -14.79 -7.94 45.77
C ALA A 5 -15.10 -8.31 44.31
N MET A 6 -14.22 -9.15 43.80
CA MET A 6 -14.37 -9.98 42.61
C MET A 6 -15.66 -10.81 42.63
N ALA A 7 -16.30 -10.92 41.46
CA ALA A 7 -17.16 -12.05 41.12
C ALA A 7 -16.59 -12.71 39.86
N LEU A 8 -16.01 -13.89 40.06
CA LEU A 8 -15.51 -14.82 39.06
C LEU A 8 -16.68 -15.71 38.63
N SER A 9 -17.16 -15.62 37.39
CA SER A 9 -18.12 -16.58 36.84
C SER A 9 -17.41 -17.58 35.94
N LEU A 10 -17.25 -18.79 36.48
CA LEU A 10 -16.83 -20.00 35.82
C LEU A 10 -18.01 -20.56 35.00
N GLY A 11 -17.83 -20.81 33.70
CA GLY A 11 -18.80 -21.48 32.83
C GLY A 11 -18.07 -22.48 31.93
N VAL A 12 -18.42 -23.75 32.06
CA VAL A 12 -17.72 -24.95 31.59
C VAL A 12 -18.61 -25.74 30.62
N MET A 13 -17.98 -26.43 29.65
CA MET A 13 -18.47 -27.51 28.75
C MET A 13 -19.50 -27.13 27.66
N LEU A 14 -19.57 -27.69 26.44
CA LEU A 14 -19.24 -28.99 25.81
C LEU A 14 -18.74 -28.69 24.36
N GLY A 15 -17.87 -29.43 23.65
CA GLY A 15 -17.80 -30.88 23.46
C GLY A 15 -18.50 -31.31 22.16
N VAL A 16 -17.83 -31.26 21.00
CA VAL A 16 -18.21 -32.08 19.83
C VAL A 16 -16.95 -32.51 19.05
N SER A 17 -16.70 -33.81 19.12
CA SER A 17 -15.70 -34.57 18.35
C SER A 17 -16.34 -35.08 17.05
N ALA A 18 -15.75 -34.78 15.90
CA ALA A 18 -16.05 -35.48 14.65
C ALA A 18 -14.80 -36.26 14.21
N CYS A 19 -14.99 -37.57 14.17
CA CYS A 19 -14.09 -38.59 13.67
C CYS A 19 -14.48 -38.93 12.23
N GLY A 20 -13.51 -39.32 11.39
CA GLY A 20 -13.76 -40.19 10.24
C GLY A 20 -13.21 -39.69 8.91
N GLY A 21 -12.20 -40.38 8.38
CA GLY A 21 -11.83 -40.24 6.97
C GLY A 21 -10.42 -40.71 6.60
N SER A 22 -9.98 -41.88 7.06
CA SER A 22 -8.76 -42.54 6.57
C SER A 22 -8.95 -43.02 5.11
N GLY A 23 -8.02 -42.64 4.23
CA GLY A 23 -7.92 -43.17 2.86
C GLY A 23 -6.47 -43.54 2.55
N SER A 24 -6.22 -44.83 2.42
CA SER A 24 -4.92 -45.47 2.31
C SER A 24 -4.24 -45.30 0.94
N THR A 25 -2.94 -45.54 1.00
CA THR A 25 -1.87 -45.47 0.00
C THR A 25 -1.87 -46.55 -1.10
N LEU A 26 -1.04 -46.28 -2.12
CA LEU A 26 -0.24 -47.18 -2.99
C LEU A 26 -0.79 -47.60 -4.37
N GLY A 27 -0.14 -47.05 -5.41
CA GLY A 27 0.64 -47.84 -6.37
C GLY A 27 -0.01 -48.18 -7.72
N SER A 28 0.52 -47.62 -8.81
CA SER A 28 1.19 -48.43 -9.85
C SER A 28 1.69 -47.57 -11.02
N THR A 29 2.89 -47.95 -11.45
CA THR A 29 3.63 -47.49 -12.62
C THR A 29 3.00 -48.02 -13.91
N SER A 30 2.84 -47.17 -14.91
CA SER A 30 2.90 -47.60 -16.32
C SER A 30 3.23 -46.42 -17.24
N THR A 31 4.44 -46.46 -17.82
CA THR A 31 4.76 -45.85 -19.11
C THR A 31 3.93 -46.52 -20.22
N PRO A 32 3.48 -45.78 -21.24
CA PRO A 32 4.21 -45.85 -22.51
C PRO A 32 4.24 -44.55 -23.34
N THR A 33 5.40 -44.33 -23.97
CA THR A 33 5.65 -43.82 -25.34
C THR A 33 4.71 -42.78 -25.99
N GLY A 34 5.27 -41.59 -26.22
CA GLY A 34 5.49 -41.01 -27.55
C GLY A 34 4.28 -40.58 -28.39
N SER A 35 4.09 -39.27 -28.55
CA SER A 35 3.77 -38.69 -29.86
C SER A 35 4.03 -37.18 -29.87
N THR A 36 4.84 -36.78 -30.83
CA THR A 36 5.16 -35.43 -31.30
C THR A 36 3.92 -34.62 -31.70
N GLY A 37 3.86 -33.36 -31.25
CA GLY A 37 2.87 -32.39 -31.70
C GLY A 37 3.34 -30.96 -31.47
N ASN A 38 4.08 -30.42 -32.45
CA ASN A 38 4.46 -29.01 -32.56
C ASN A 38 3.22 -28.10 -32.48
N ASN A 39 3.27 -27.05 -31.65
CA ASN A 39 2.47 -25.86 -31.91
C ASN A 39 3.16 -24.59 -31.40
N THR A 40 4.14 -24.14 -32.17
CA THR A 40 4.75 -22.82 -32.04
C THR A 40 3.81 -21.79 -32.65
N ILE A 41 3.22 -20.94 -31.81
CA ILE A 41 2.45 -19.78 -32.24
C ILE A 41 3.44 -18.70 -32.67
N THR A 42 3.62 -18.57 -33.99
CA THR A 42 4.43 -17.51 -34.63
C THR A 42 3.65 -16.20 -34.62
N ARG A 43 4.21 -15.16 -34.00
CA ARG A 43 3.77 -13.76 -34.16
C ARG A 43 4.08 -13.29 -35.58
N THR A 44 3.04 -12.91 -36.32
CA THR A 44 3.13 -12.16 -37.57
C THR A 44 3.67 -10.77 -37.27
N VAL A 45 4.84 -10.46 -37.82
CA VAL A 45 5.37 -9.09 -37.95
C VAL A 45 5.14 -8.70 -39.40
N ASP A 46 4.16 -7.84 -39.64
CA ASP A 46 4.02 -7.19 -40.94
C ASP A 46 5.05 -6.06 -41.04
N THR A 47 6.12 -6.32 -41.77
CA THR A 47 6.98 -5.28 -42.36
C THR A 47 6.83 -5.38 -43.87
N SER A 48 5.99 -4.52 -44.45
CA SER A 48 5.93 -4.30 -45.89
C SER A 48 7.10 -3.40 -46.31
N SER A 49 7.84 -3.93 -47.27
CA SER A 49 8.91 -3.32 -48.05
C SER A 49 8.37 -2.23 -48.99
N THR A 50 9.23 -1.36 -49.52
CA THR A 50 9.56 -1.34 -50.97
C THR A 50 10.66 -0.30 -51.24
N SER A 51 11.69 -0.75 -51.95
CA SER A 51 12.83 0.02 -52.42
C SER A 51 12.67 0.43 -53.89
N GLY A 52 12.96 1.71 -54.18
CA GLY A 52 13.72 2.21 -55.34
C GLY A 52 13.13 2.17 -56.75
N THR A 53 13.05 3.33 -57.42
CA THR A 53 13.67 3.60 -58.75
C THR A 53 13.58 5.08 -59.15
N THR A 54 14.47 5.46 -60.06
CA THR A 54 14.99 6.78 -60.42
C THR A 54 14.33 7.47 -61.64
N SER A 55 14.53 8.80 -61.70
CA SER A 55 14.63 9.71 -62.87
C SER A 55 13.34 10.22 -63.55
N THR A 56 13.15 11.55 -63.58
CA THR A 56 13.39 12.43 -64.74
C THR A 56 12.87 13.86 -64.49
N SER A 57 13.52 14.80 -65.17
CA SER A 57 13.37 16.26 -65.12
C SER A 57 12.01 16.77 -65.62
N GLY A 58 11.52 17.88 -65.04
CA GLY A 58 10.37 18.61 -65.55
C GLY A 58 10.14 19.93 -64.81
N VAL A 59 10.51 21.03 -65.47
CA VAL A 59 10.19 22.42 -65.11
C VAL A 59 8.69 22.66 -65.24
N GLY A 60 8.05 23.25 -64.22
CA GLY A 60 6.64 23.64 -64.26
C GLY A 60 6.31 24.70 -63.21
N LEU A 61 6.05 25.91 -63.69
CA LEU A 61 5.52 27.05 -62.93
C LEU A 61 4.07 26.78 -62.48
N GLY A 62 3.74 27.11 -61.23
CA GLY A 62 2.37 27.02 -60.72
C GLY A 62 2.23 27.70 -59.36
N SER A 63 1.77 28.94 -59.37
CA SER A 63 1.41 29.76 -58.21
C SER A 63 -0.02 29.44 -57.80
N ALA A 64 -0.27 29.02 -56.56
CA ALA A 64 -1.60 29.05 -55.93
C ALA A 64 -1.52 28.89 -54.40
N SER A 65 -1.67 30.03 -53.71
CA SER A 65 -2.31 30.23 -52.40
C SER A 65 -2.47 29.04 -51.46
N SER A 66 -1.64 28.99 -50.41
CA SER A 66 -1.86 28.15 -49.23
C SER A 66 -3.01 28.69 -48.37
N THR A 67 -4.15 28.03 -48.45
CA THR A 67 -5.25 28.12 -47.48
C THR A 67 -4.74 27.61 -46.13
N SER A 68 -4.64 28.49 -45.15
CA SER A 68 -4.32 28.17 -43.77
C SER A 68 -5.51 27.48 -43.09
N THR A 69 -5.48 26.15 -43.07
CA THR A 69 -6.40 25.34 -42.25
C THR A 69 -5.77 25.12 -40.88
N SER A 70 -5.96 26.07 -39.97
CA SER A 70 -5.67 25.90 -38.56
C SER A 70 -6.81 25.13 -37.88
N THR A 71 -6.80 23.80 -38.02
CA THR A 71 -7.60 22.92 -37.16
C THR A 71 -6.79 22.59 -35.92
N SER A 72 -6.89 23.47 -34.93
CA SER A 72 -6.43 23.23 -33.57
C SER A 72 -7.30 22.11 -32.96
N ASN A 73 -6.89 20.86 -33.14
CA ASN A 73 -7.38 19.75 -32.32
C ASN A 73 -6.78 19.93 -30.92
N SER A 74 -7.47 20.71 -30.08
CA SER A 74 -7.33 20.63 -28.64
C SER A 74 -7.90 19.29 -28.18
N ASN A 75 -7.11 18.23 -28.34
CA ASN A 75 -7.27 17.06 -27.48
C ASN A 75 -6.90 17.50 -26.07
N THR A 76 -7.88 18.05 -25.35
CA THR A 76 -7.85 18.03 -23.89
C THR A 76 -7.93 16.57 -23.50
N THR A 77 -6.77 15.92 -23.41
CA THR A 77 -6.62 14.72 -22.59
C THR A 77 -7.06 15.15 -21.19
N SER A 78 -8.34 14.91 -20.87
CA SER A 78 -8.77 14.83 -19.47
C SER A 78 -7.77 13.90 -18.83
N ALA A 79 -6.85 14.44 -18.04
CA ALA A 79 -5.95 13.64 -17.24
C ALA A 79 -6.89 12.74 -16.43
N VAL A 80 -6.93 11.46 -16.77
CA VAL A 80 -7.66 10.49 -15.97
C VAL A 80 -6.92 10.48 -14.64
N LEU A 81 -7.42 11.28 -13.70
CA LEU A 81 -6.87 11.35 -12.36
C LEU A 81 -7.15 9.98 -11.75
N ASN A 82 -6.07 9.29 -11.41
CA ASN A 82 -6.07 8.03 -10.68
C ASN A 82 -6.66 8.22 -9.26
N ALA A 83 -6.81 7.14 -8.52
CA ALA A 83 -7.27 7.17 -7.12
C ALA A 83 -6.23 7.73 -6.13
N GLU A 84 -5.11 8.23 -6.64
CA GLU A 84 -4.03 8.81 -5.85
C GLU A 84 -4.56 9.93 -4.94
N GLY A 85 -4.12 9.91 -3.68
CA GLY A 85 -4.52 10.89 -2.69
C GLY A 85 -4.43 10.37 -1.27
N LEU A 86 -4.76 11.28 -0.35
CA LEU A 86 -5.07 10.95 1.04
C LEU A 86 -6.59 10.98 1.20
N TRP A 87 -7.12 9.97 1.89
CA TRP A 87 -8.54 9.76 2.05
C TRP A 87 -8.84 9.48 3.52
N ARG A 88 -9.84 10.17 4.07
CA ARG A 88 -10.27 10.00 5.47
C ARG A 88 -11.75 9.72 5.56
N GLY A 89 -12.12 8.85 6.49
CA GLY A 89 -13.52 8.51 6.74
C GLY A 89 -13.66 7.36 7.72
N SER A 90 -14.58 6.44 7.42
CA SER A 90 -14.88 5.33 8.31
C SER A 90 -15.19 4.03 7.57
N SER A 91 -15.14 2.94 8.31
CA SER A 91 -15.71 1.65 7.89
C SER A 91 -17.16 1.47 8.38
N ASP A 92 -17.86 0.49 7.82
CA ASP A 92 -19.12 -0.05 8.36
C ASP A 92 -18.99 -0.69 9.76
N THR A 93 -17.78 -1.04 10.16
CA THR A 93 -17.44 -1.56 11.49
C THR A 93 -17.11 -0.47 12.53
N SER A 94 -17.50 0.78 12.27
CA SER A 94 -17.29 1.92 13.18
C SER A 94 -15.80 2.18 13.51
N ARG A 95 -14.91 1.96 12.55
CA ARG A 95 -13.49 2.32 12.66
C ARG A 95 -13.24 3.60 11.89
N THR A 96 -12.41 4.50 12.43
CA THR A 96 -11.89 5.62 11.63
C THR A 96 -10.79 5.12 10.72
N VAL A 97 -10.76 5.62 9.49
CA VAL A 97 -9.87 5.16 8.44
C VAL A 97 -9.11 6.32 7.84
N THR A 98 -7.80 6.14 7.65
CA THR A 98 -6.95 7.02 6.84
C THR A 98 -6.25 6.17 5.78
N ALA A 99 -6.63 6.35 4.52
CA ALA A 99 -6.03 5.66 3.38
C ALA A 99 -5.14 6.61 2.60
N LEU A 100 -3.93 6.17 2.28
CA LEU A 100 -3.03 6.85 1.36
C LEU A 100 -2.84 5.97 0.13
N ILE A 101 -3.04 6.54 -1.06
CA ILE A 101 -2.72 5.91 -2.34
C ILE A 101 -1.67 6.77 -3.02
N ALA A 102 -0.48 6.22 -3.24
CA ALA A 102 0.62 6.88 -3.94
C ALA A 102 0.46 6.80 -5.47
N ASP A 103 1.24 7.62 -6.18
CA ASP A 103 1.23 7.72 -7.64
C ASP A 103 1.60 6.41 -8.37
N ASN A 104 2.39 5.55 -7.72
CA ASN A 104 2.78 4.24 -8.22
C ASN A 104 1.78 3.12 -7.85
N GLY A 105 0.64 3.46 -7.24
CA GLY A 105 -0.39 2.51 -6.83
C GLY A 105 -0.13 1.82 -5.48
N PHE A 106 1.04 2.01 -4.85
CA PHE A 106 1.24 1.55 -3.48
C PHE A 106 0.26 2.26 -2.55
N TYR A 107 -0.37 1.52 -1.65
CA TYR A 107 -1.29 2.10 -0.68
C TYR A 107 -1.06 1.55 0.72
N TRP A 108 -1.51 2.33 1.68
CA TRP A 108 -1.80 1.82 3.01
C TRP A 108 -3.11 2.41 3.54
N VAL A 109 -3.77 1.66 4.43
CA VAL A 109 -5.01 2.06 5.10
C VAL A 109 -4.82 1.84 6.60
N LEU A 110 -4.65 2.93 7.34
CA LEU A 110 -4.64 2.91 8.80
C LEU A 110 -6.08 2.88 9.30
N TYR A 111 -6.34 2.02 10.29
CA TYR A 111 -7.66 1.94 10.92
C TYR A 111 -7.56 1.89 12.43
N SER A 112 -8.54 2.50 13.09
CA SER A 112 -8.66 2.48 14.55
C SER A 112 -9.32 1.21 15.05
N ALA A 113 -9.28 1.00 16.36
CA ALA A 113 -10.14 0.05 17.05
C ALA A 113 -11.62 0.42 16.80
N ALA A 114 -12.49 -0.59 16.76
CA ALA A 114 -13.92 -0.38 16.55
C ALA A 114 -14.50 0.47 17.71
N GLY A 115 -15.15 1.59 17.37
CA GLY A 115 -15.73 2.51 18.36
C GLY A 115 -14.71 3.33 19.17
N ASN A 116 -13.41 3.19 18.92
CA ASN A 116 -12.36 3.96 19.61
C ASN A 116 -11.34 4.48 18.60
N ASN A 117 -11.46 5.76 18.25
CA ASN A 117 -10.61 6.43 17.27
C ASN A 117 -9.19 6.77 17.78
N ALA A 118 -8.95 6.73 19.10
CA ALA A 118 -7.65 7.05 19.69
C ALA A 118 -6.66 5.89 19.61
N THR A 119 -7.16 4.66 19.45
CA THR A 119 -6.33 3.46 19.40
C THR A 119 -6.19 2.97 17.96
N THR A 120 -4.97 2.91 17.45
CA THR A 120 -4.70 2.26 16.16
C THR A 120 -4.81 0.74 16.31
N ALA A 121 -5.62 0.12 15.45
CA ALA A 121 -5.85 -1.33 15.48
C ALA A 121 -5.09 -2.08 14.39
N GLY A 122 -4.70 -1.43 13.31
CA GLY A 122 -3.94 -2.08 12.26
C GLY A 122 -3.68 -1.19 11.05
N VAL A 123 -3.02 -1.82 10.08
CA VAL A 123 -2.72 -1.22 8.80
C VAL A 123 -2.89 -2.25 7.69
N ILE A 124 -3.63 -1.87 6.66
CA ILE A 124 -3.71 -2.64 5.42
C ILE A 124 -2.70 -2.04 4.44
N VAL A 125 -2.00 -2.87 3.69
CA VAL A 125 -1.09 -2.44 2.62
C VAL A 125 -1.33 -3.26 1.36
N GLY A 126 -0.93 -2.71 0.22
CA GLY A 126 -0.92 -3.45 -1.04
C GLY A 126 -0.58 -2.54 -2.22
N ASN A 127 -0.90 -3.01 -3.42
CA ASN A 127 -0.81 -2.21 -4.63
C ASN A 127 -2.14 -2.22 -5.36
N THR A 128 -2.58 -1.05 -5.80
CA THR A 128 -3.84 -0.88 -6.54
C THR A 128 -3.60 -0.52 -7.99
N ILE A 129 -4.55 -0.93 -8.82
CA ILE A 129 -4.75 -0.40 -10.16
C ILE A 129 -6.00 0.47 -10.08
N SER A 130 -5.91 1.72 -10.54
CA SER A 130 -7.05 2.63 -10.57
C SER A 130 -7.22 3.22 -11.96
N SER A 131 -8.41 3.12 -12.54
CA SER A 131 -8.73 3.67 -13.86
C SER A 131 -10.24 3.87 -13.99
N ASN A 132 -10.65 4.90 -14.72
CA ASN A 132 -12.06 5.16 -15.05
C ASN A 132 -13.00 5.13 -13.82
N GLY A 133 -12.56 5.71 -12.69
CA GLY A 133 -13.35 5.78 -11.46
C GLY A 133 -13.45 4.46 -10.67
N SER A 134 -12.71 3.41 -11.07
CA SER A 134 -12.67 2.12 -10.40
C SER A 134 -11.28 1.81 -9.84
N ILE A 135 -11.22 1.18 -8.67
CA ILE A 135 -9.97 0.74 -8.02
C ILE A 135 -10.04 -0.75 -7.68
N THR A 136 -8.93 -1.46 -7.91
CA THR A 136 -8.78 -2.87 -7.53
C THR A 136 -7.39 -3.16 -6.98
N SER A 137 -7.30 -4.10 -6.03
CA SER A 137 -6.07 -4.64 -5.47
C SER A 137 -6.29 -6.10 -5.11
N SER A 138 -5.45 -6.99 -5.65
CA SER A 138 -5.51 -8.44 -5.39
C SER A 138 -4.44 -8.94 -4.41
N ASN A 139 -3.57 -8.05 -3.91
CA ASN A 139 -2.46 -8.38 -3.03
C ASN A 139 -2.52 -7.62 -1.70
N GLY A 140 -3.73 -7.28 -1.24
CA GLY A 140 -3.93 -6.60 0.02
C GLY A 140 -3.53 -7.50 1.19
N LYS A 141 -2.89 -6.91 2.20
CA LYS A 141 -2.53 -7.57 3.45
C LYS A 141 -2.87 -6.66 4.63
N ASP A 142 -3.69 -7.17 5.54
CA ASP A 142 -4.06 -6.53 6.79
C ASP A 142 -3.15 -7.02 7.93
N PHE A 143 -2.33 -6.12 8.44
CA PHE A 143 -1.56 -6.31 9.65
C PHE A 143 -2.40 -5.85 10.84
N ASN A 144 -3.12 -6.80 11.44
CA ASN A 144 -4.05 -6.55 12.52
C ASN A 144 -3.32 -6.65 13.87
N PHE A 145 -3.17 -5.51 14.55
CA PHE A 145 -2.48 -5.41 15.83
C PHE A 145 -3.36 -5.85 17.02
N GLU A 146 -4.68 -5.87 16.87
CA GLU A 146 -5.61 -6.37 17.91
C GLU A 146 -5.46 -7.88 18.11
N THR A 147 -5.31 -8.62 17.01
CA THR A 147 -5.16 -10.07 16.99
C THR A 147 -3.71 -10.51 16.78
N ASN A 148 -2.80 -9.56 16.57
CA ASN A 148 -1.41 -9.81 16.22
C ASN A 148 -1.25 -10.79 15.04
N SER A 149 -2.08 -10.61 14.01
CA SER A 149 -2.22 -11.55 12.89
C SER A 149 -2.17 -10.82 11.54
N LEU A 150 -1.82 -11.58 10.50
CA LEU A 150 -1.76 -11.12 9.12
C LEU A 150 -2.90 -11.76 8.33
N PHE A 151 -3.76 -10.95 7.70
CA PHE A 151 -4.86 -11.46 6.89
C PHE A 151 -4.76 -10.97 5.44
N PRO A 152 -4.74 -11.87 4.43
CA PRO A 152 -4.83 -11.48 3.04
C PRO A 152 -6.25 -10.99 2.70
N LEU A 153 -6.32 -9.99 1.81
CA LEU A 153 -7.58 -9.44 1.32
C LEU A 153 -7.49 -8.95 -0.12
N ILE A 154 -8.67 -8.87 -0.75
CA ILE A 154 -8.90 -8.21 -2.03
C ILE A 154 -9.62 -6.89 -1.74
N TRP A 155 -9.19 -5.81 -2.38
CA TRP A 155 -9.89 -4.53 -2.34
C TRP A 155 -10.47 -4.23 -3.73
N THR A 156 -11.77 -3.98 -3.78
CA THR A 156 -12.47 -3.39 -4.94
C THR A 156 -13.17 -2.11 -4.54
N GLY A 157 -13.34 -1.16 -5.45
CA GLY A 157 -13.97 0.11 -5.09
C GLY A 157 -14.23 1.05 -6.25
N SER A 158 -14.75 2.22 -5.89
CA SER A 158 -14.99 3.32 -6.81
C SER A 158 -14.47 4.63 -6.23
N TYR A 159 -14.07 5.55 -7.10
CA TYR A 159 -13.60 6.86 -6.70
C TYR A 159 -14.06 7.95 -7.67
N THR A 160 -14.22 9.15 -7.12
CA THR A 160 -14.24 10.40 -7.87
C THR A 160 -13.01 11.17 -7.43
N ALA A 161 -12.08 11.39 -8.35
CA ALA A 161 -10.77 11.96 -8.03
C ALA A 161 -10.91 13.23 -7.20
N LYS A 162 -10.08 13.33 -6.15
CA LYS A 162 -10.07 14.46 -5.19
C LYS A 162 -11.41 14.76 -4.49
N THR A 163 -12.36 13.82 -4.53
CA THR A 163 -13.70 14.01 -3.96
C THR A 163 -14.04 12.89 -2.98
N ARG A 164 -14.22 11.66 -3.46
CA ARG A 164 -14.65 10.51 -2.64
C ARG A 164 -13.96 9.24 -3.09
N LEU A 165 -13.69 8.35 -2.13
CA LEU A 165 -13.22 6.98 -2.34
C LEU A 165 -14.09 6.04 -1.51
N GLN A 166 -14.67 5.04 -2.17
CA GLN A 166 -15.46 3.98 -1.55
C GLN A 166 -14.83 2.64 -1.89
N GLY A 167 -14.84 1.71 -0.94
CA GLY A 167 -14.21 0.41 -1.11
C GLY A 167 -14.91 -0.71 -0.38
N THR A 168 -14.70 -1.92 -0.88
CA THR A 168 -15.04 -3.17 -0.23
C THR A 168 -13.76 -3.99 -0.10
N LEU A 169 -13.43 -4.33 1.14
CA LEU A 169 -12.34 -5.20 1.53
C LEU A 169 -12.90 -6.59 1.78
N THR A 170 -12.45 -7.58 1.03
CA THR A 170 -12.87 -8.98 1.16
C THR A 170 -11.69 -9.80 1.65
N TYR A 171 -11.76 -10.27 2.88
CA TYR A 171 -10.76 -11.12 3.51
C TYR A 171 -10.88 -12.55 2.96
N THR A 172 -9.82 -13.05 2.32
CA THR A 172 -9.90 -14.33 1.58
C THR A 172 -9.89 -15.54 2.49
N ASP A 173 -9.32 -15.39 3.69
CA ASP A 173 -9.13 -16.49 4.64
C ASP A 173 -10.24 -16.53 5.71
N ILE A 174 -11.17 -15.56 5.68
CA ILE A 174 -12.28 -15.44 6.63
C ILE A 174 -13.60 -15.51 5.84
N PRO A 175 -14.35 -16.62 5.93
CA PRO A 175 -15.65 -16.74 5.27
C PRO A 175 -16.58 -15.60 5.68
N GLY A 176 -17.07 -14.84 4.70
CA GLY A 176 -17.94 -13.68 4.94
C GLY A 176 -17.23 -12.45 5.51
N GLY A 177 -15.89 -12.45 5.62
CA GLY A 177 -15.10 -11.33 6.07
C GLY A 177 -15.14 -10.18 5.06
N ILE A 178 -16.13 -9.30 5.18
CA ILE A 178 -16.32 -8.14 4.31
C ILE A 178 -16.35 -6.89 5.18
N VAL A 179 -15.59 -5.88 4.78
CA VAL A 179 -15.59 -4.54 5.38
C VAL A 179 -15.73 -3.51 4.28
N THR A 180 -16.66 -2.57 4.43
CA THR A 180 -16.79 -1.45 3.50
C THR A 180 -16.15 -0.19 4.06
N LEU A 181 -15.60 0.63 3.16
CA LEU A 181 -14.95 1.91 3.45
C LEU A 181 -15.70 3.03 2.74
N ASN A 182 -15.95 4.12 3.46
CA ASN A 182 -16.46 5.36 2.89
C ASN A 182 -15.57 6.53 3.33
N THR A 183 -14.90 7.16 2.37
CA THR A 183 -13.87 8.17 2.65
C THR A 183 -13.97 9.36 1.70
N THR A 184 -13.50 10.50 2.18
CA THR A 184 -13.43 11.76 1.45
C THR A 184 -11.98 12.19 1.27
N HIS A 185 -11.70 12.93 0.21
CA HIS A 185 -10.35 13.40 -0.06
C HIS A 185 -9.88 14.42 0.98
N ASP A 186 -8.66 14.25 1.48
CA ASP A 186 -7.99 15.19 2.38
C ASP A 186 -7.00 16.06 1.59
N SER A 187 -7.23 17.38 1.61
CA SER A 187 -6.40 18.36 0.89
C SER A 187 -4.97 18.47 1.42
N GLY A 188 -4.67 17.95 2.61
CA GLY A 188 -3.31 17.83 3.14
C GLY A 188 -2.40 16.97 2.26
N TYR A 189 -2.96 16.14 1.37
CA TYR A 189 -2.19 15.49 0.31
C TYR A 189 -1.59 16.48 -0.70
N ASN A 190 -2.25 17.61 -0.97
CA ASN A 190 -1.83 18.52 -2.04
C ASN A 190 -0.65 19.43 -1.66
N ILE A 191 -0.14 19.32 -0.44
CA ILE A 191 1.02 20.10 0.01
C ILE A 191 2.28 19.54 -0.64
N THR A 192 3.12 20.43 -1.18
CA THR A 192 4.41 20.03 -1.74
C THR A 192 5.34 19.50 -0.64
N PRO A 193 5.86 18.27 -0.77
CA PRO A 193 6.72 17.69 0.24
C PRO A 193 8.10 18.37 0.23
N ASN A 194 8.65 18.64 1.41
CA ASN A 194 9.95 19.30 1.59
C ASN A 194 10.66 18.71 2.82
N VAL A 195 11.87 18.18 2.64
CA VAL A 195 12.64 17.59 3.75
C VAL A 195 12.93 18.62 4.84
N ALA A 196 13.16 19.88 4.48
CA ALA A 196 13.44 20.93 5.46
C ALA A 196 12.26 21.15 6.42
N THR A 197 11.00 21.05 5.95
CA THR A 197 9.83 21.24 6.80
C THR A 197 9.62 20.08 7.78
N ILE A 198 9.99 18.87 7.37
CA ILE A 198 9.90 17.67 8.21
C ILE A 198 11.18 17.36 8.99
N SER A 199 12.25 18.13 8.81
CA SER A 199 13.49 17.94 9.56
C SER A 199 13.29 18.31 11.04
N GLY A 200 13.74 17.46 11.95
CA GLY A 200 13.56 17.65 13.40
C GLY A 200 13.49 16.33 14.18
N ARG A 201 13.26 16.45 15.49
CA ARG A 201 13.10 15.31 16.38
C ARG A 201 11.63 14.90 16.43
N TYR A 202 11.39 13.59 16.35
CA TYR A 202 10.07 12.99 16.48
C TYR A 202 10.03 12.06 17.69
N THR A 203 8.89 12.04 18.36
CA THR A 203 8.59 11.06 19.40
C THR A 203 7.19 10.50 19.19
N GLY A 204 7.03 9.20 19.38
CA GLY A 204 5.75 8.53 19.24
C GLY A 204 5.89 7.05 19.49
N SER A 205 5.09 6.25 18.78
CA SER A 205 5.12 4.81 18.88
C SER A 205 5.37 4.17 17.53
N SER A 206 6.21 3.14 17.52
CA SER A 206 6.29 2.21 16.40
C SER A 206 5.58 0.89 16.73
N THR A 207 4.86 0.32 15.78
CA THR A 207 4.14 -0.94 15.94
C THR A 207 4.40 -1.85 14.74
N SER A 208 4.73 -3.11 15.02
CA SER A 208 4.84 -4.21 14.05
C SER A 208 4.24 -5.49 14.66
N LEU A 209 4.09 -6.53 13.84
CA LEU A 209 3.71 -7.85 14.35
C LEU A 209 4.84 -8.49 15.18
N ALA A 210 6.07 -7.97 15.10
CA ALA A 210 7.23 -8.47 15.84
C ALA A 210 7.43 -7.75 17.19
N ASN A 211 7.23 -6.44 17.24
CA ASN A 211 7.63 -5.60 18.37
C ASN A 211 6.48 -5.08 19.23
N ARG A 212 5.21 -5.28 18.82
CA ARG A 212 4.02 -4.62 19.43
C ARG A 212 4.19 -3.10 19.46
N ASN A 213 3.37 -2.37 20.20
CA ASN A 213 3.51 -0.92 20.31
C ASN A 213 4.69 -0.57 21.25
N VAL A 214 5.74 0.04 20.70
CA VAL A 214 6.94 0.45 21.44
C VAL A 214 7.19 1.95 21.27
N PRO A 215 7.43 2.70 22.36
CA PRO A 215 7.86 4.09 22.27
C PRO A 215 9.16 4.25 21.49
N THR A 216 9.15 5.21 20.56
CA THR A 216 10.18 5.39 19.55
C THR A 216 10.50 6.86 19.38
N ALA A 217 11.79 7.17 19.29
CA ALA A 217 12.28 8.52 19.03
C ALA A 217 13.36 8.49 17.95
N PHE A 218 13.32 9.47 17.05
CA PHE A 218 14.33 9.63 16.01
C PHE A 218 14.46 11.09 15.58
N VAL A 219 15.51 11.36 14.81
CA VAL A 219 15.75 12.66 14.19
C VAL A 219 15.77 12.47 12.68
N ILE A 220 15.06 13.34 11.96
CA ILE A 220 15.22 13.53 10.51
C ILE A 220 16.10 14.76 10.31
N TYR A 221 17.27 14.58 9.71
CA TYR A 221 18.19 15.67 9.37
C TYR A 221 17.73 16.40 8.11
N ALA A 222 18.19 17.63 7.92
CA ALA A 222 17.87 18.44 6.73
C ALA A 222 18.32 17.78 5.40
N THR A 223 19.27 16.85 5.46
CA THR A 223 19.72 16.02 4.33
C THR A 223 18.79 14.85 4.01
N GLY A 224 17.76 14.62 4.83
CA GLY A 224 16.84 13.49 4.72
C GLY A 224 17.35 12.22 5.40
N GLN A 225 18.56 12.21 5.94
CA GLN A 225 19.01 11.09 6.77
C GLN A 225 18.14 11.00 8.03
N LEU A 226 17.87 9.78 8.50
CA LEU A 226 17.19 9.53 9.77
C LEU A 226 18.01 8.62 10.67
N THR A 227 18.00 8.89 11.97
CA THR A 227 18.61 8.04 13.00
C THR A 227 17.75 8.02 14.25
N GLY A 228 17.58 6.86 14.86
CA GLY A 228 16.72 6.74 16.03
C GLY A 228 16.92 5.49 16.86
N SER A 229 16.09 5.42 17.90
CA SER A 229 16.04 4.30 18.82
C SER A 229 14.64 4.10 19.38
N ARG A 230 14.40 2.89 19.87
CA ARG A 230 13.19 2.49 20.59
C ARG A 230 13.53 2.14 22.03
N THR A 231 12.55 2.15 22.93
CA THR A 231 12.78 1.85 24.36
C THR A 231 13.16 0.40 24.65
N ASP A 232 12.97 -0.51 23.69
CA ASP A 232 13.43 -1.91 23.77
C ASP A 232 14.90 -2.09 23.39
N GLY A 233 15.64 -1.00 23.15
CA GLY A 233 17.05 -1.02 22.79
C GLY A 233 17.32 -1.15 21.29
N CYS A 234 16.28 -1.25 20.45
CA CYS A 234 16.44 -1.21 19.01
C CYS A 234 16.99 0.15 18.56
N THR A 235 18.06 0.11 17.75
CA THR A 235 18.61 1.28 17.06
C THR A 235 18.37 1.14 15.56
N PHE A 236 18.13 2.24 14.87
CA PHE A 236 17.89 2.21 13.43
C PHE A 236 18.37 3.49 12.74
N SER A 237 18.64 3.38 11.45
CA SER A 237 19.03 4.48 10.58
C SER A 237 18.32 4.38 9.23
N GLY A 238 18.39 5.41 8.40
CA GLY A 238 17.76 5.36 7.09
C GLY A 238 17.67 6.70 6.39
N ASN A 239 16.73 6.81 5.46
CA ASN A 239 16.52 8.01 4.67
C ASN A 239 15.04 8.31 4.43
N VAL A 240 14.75 9.61 4.31
CA VAL A 240 13.46 10.17 3.94
C VAL A 240 13.67 11.08 2.72
N THR A 241 12.97 10.80 1.62
CA THR A 241 13.07 11.63 0.40
C THR A 241 11.68 12.08 -0.08
N PRO A 242 11.50 13.34 -0.50
CA PRO A 242 10.22 13.81 -1.02
C PRO A 242 9.84 13.05 -2.28
N ARG A 243 8.56 12.70 -2.45
CA ARG A 243 8.06 12.24 -3.75
C ARG A 243 7.67 13.43 -4.62
N LEU A 244 7.57 13.19 -5.92
CA LEU A 244 7.19 14.22 -6.90
C LEU A 244 5.74 14.67 -6.76
N ARG A 245 4.87 13.80 -6.23
CA ARG A 245 3.43 14.02 -6.10
C ARG A 245 2.97 13.70 -4.69
N GLY A 246 2.12 14.57 -4.16
CA GLY A 246 1.55 14.46 -2.83
C GLY A 246 2.51 14.84 -1.70
N ASN A 247 1.96 15.19 -0.54
CA ASN A 247 2.70 15.40 0.72
C ASN A 247 3.16 14.07 1.32
N ILE A 248 3.95 13.34 0.54
CA ILE A 248 4.39 12.00 0.85
C ILE A 248 5.89 11.89 0.61
N TYR A 249 6.52 11.05 1.41
CA TYR A 249 7.95 10.83 1.40
C TYR A 249 8.21 9.33 1.24
N ASN A 250 9.23 8.97 0.47
CA ASN A 250 9.77 7.62 0.54
C ASN A 250 10.57 7.49 1.83
N VAL A 251 10.44 6.35 2.48
CA VAL A 251 11.19 6.03 3.70
C VAL A 251 11.93 4.72 3.49
N SER A 252 13.20 4.70 3.89
CA SER A 252 13.97 3.48 4.07
C SER A 252 14.49 3.42 5.51
N ILE A 253 14.48 2.22 6.09
CA ILE A 253 14.98 1.95 7.43
C ILE A 253 15.90 0.74 7.36
N THR A 254 17.06 0.87 7.98
CA THR A 254 18.00 -0.21 8.26
C THR A 254 17.99 -0.43 9.77
N TYR A 255 17.67 -1.66 10.16
CA TYR A 255 17.62 -2.07 11.55
C TYR A 255 19.03 -2.36 12.05
N GLY A 256 19.37 -1.78 13.20
CA GLY A 256 20.62 -2.00 13.90
C GLY A 256 20.47 -3.05 15.01
N VAL A 257 21.21 -2.86 16.10
CA VAL A 257 21.18 -3.75 17.25
C VAL A 257 19.87 -3.60 18.02
N GLY A 258 19.41 -4.68 18.66
CA GLY A 258 18.26 -4.68 19.57
C GLY A 258 16.88 -4.75 18.91
N CYS A 259 16.80 -4.80 17.58
CA CYS A 259 15.53 -4.78 16.86
C CYS A 259 14.91 -6.17 16.74
N SER A 260 13.70 -6.35 17.28
CA SER A 260 12.92 -7.59 17.18
C SER A 260 12.72 -8.08 15.75
N GLU A 261 12.62 -7.15 14.78
CA GLU A 261 12.51 -7.45 13.35
C GLU A 261 13.74 -8.23 12.84
N SER A 262 14.93 -7.81 13.26
CA SER A 262 16.20 -8.47 12.88
C SER A 262 16.47 -9.70 13.72
N ASN A 263 16.19 -9.64 15.04
CA ASN A 263 16.42 -10.75 15.96
C ASN A 263 15.53 -11.97 15.67
N SER A 264 14.32 -11.74 15.15
CA SER A 264 13.41 -12.81 14.72
C SER A 264 13.71 -13.34 13.30
N GLY A 265 14.75 -12.81 12.64
CA GLY A 265 15.09 -13.16 11.26
C GLY A 265 14.08 -12.68 10.22
N ARG A 266 13.13 -11.80 10.59
CA ARG A 266 12.11 -11.28 9.67
C ARG A 266 12.66 -10.25 8.70
N SER A 267 13.52 -9.34 9.16
CA SER A 267 14.16 -8.37 8.28
C SER A 267 15.33 -7.61 8.90
N THR A 268 16.26 -7.19 8.06
CA THR A 268 17.32 -6.22 8.37
C THR A 268 17.02 -4.82 7.86
N SER A 269 15.97 -4.66 7.04
CA SER A 269 15.55 -3.36 6.51
C SER A 269 14.06 -3.32 6.17
N SER A 270 13.52 -2.13 6.00
CA SER A 270 12.18 -1.91 5.46
C SER A 270 12.13 -0.67 4.59
N THR A 271 11.17 -0.65 3.67
CA THR A 271 10.91 0.52 2.80
C THR A 271 9.43 0.80 2.71
N GLY A 272 9.06 2.04 2.46
CA GLY A 272 7.66 2.40 2.29
C GLY A 272 7.47 3.90 2.17
N THR A 273 6.36 4.40 2.71
CA THR A 273 5.99 5.80 2.60
C THR A 273 5.62 6.42 3.94
N ALA A 274 5.86 7.71 4.05
CA ALA A 274 5.38 8.52 5.15
C ALA A 274 4.55 9.71 4.66
N TYR A 275 3.60 10.11 5.48
CA TYR A 275 2.79 11.31 5.35
C TYR A 275 2.98 12.17 6.60
N VAL A 276 3.09 13.48 6.44
CA VAL A 276 3.11 14.43 7.56
C VAL A 276 1.81 15.22 7.56
N ASN A 277 1.05 15.10 8.64
CA ASN A 277 -0.14 15.90 8.84
C ASN A 277 0.28 17.36 9.14
N PRO A 278 -0.05 18.32 8.25
CA PRO A 278 0.34 19.71 8.43
C PRO A 278 -0.38 20.39 9.60
N ALA A 279 -1.51 19.86 10.06
CA ALA A 279 -2.32 20.48 11.10
C ALA A 279 -1.70 20.33 12.49
N ASN A 280 -0.97 19.24 12.73
CA ASN A 280 -0.40 18.91 14.03
C ASN A 280 1.05 18.40 13.98
N ASN A 281 1.69 18.45 12.80
CA ASN A 281 3.04 17.92 12.56
C ASN A 281 3.21 16.44 12.94
N GLN A 282 2.13 15.67 12.91
CA GLN A 282 2.18 14.22 13.12
C GLN A 282 2.73 13.53 11.86
N LEU A 283 3.80 12.76 12.02
CA LEU A 283 4.31 11.85 11.00
C LEU A 283 3.63 10.48 11.15
N GLN A 284 3.07 10.00 10.06
CA GLN A 284 2.57 8.64 9.91
C GLN A 284 3.43 7.94 8.86
N SER A 285 4.13 6.89 9.24
CA SER A 285 5.03 6.14 8.35
C SER A 285 4.65 4.67 8.33
N VAL A 286 4.54 4.09 7.15
CA VAL A 286 4.28 2.67 6.94
C VAL A 286 5.38 2.12 6.05
N THR A 287 6.17 1.20 6.61
CA THR A 287 7.24 0.51 5.87
C THR A 287 7.06 -1.00 5.93
N LEU A 288 7.50 -1.68 4.89
CA LEU A 288 7.38 -3.13 4.72
C LEU A 288 8.76 -3.73 4.56
N ASN A 289 8.93 -4.95 5.07
CA ASN A 289 10.10 -5.74 4.75
C ASN A 289 10.00 -6.34 3.34
N ASN A 290 11.12 -6.87 2.83
CA ASN A 290 11.20 -7.40 1.47
C ASN A 290 10.25 -8.58 1.21
N SER A 291 9.91 -9.37 2.24
CA SER A 291 8.97 -10.48 2.13
C SER A 291 7.51 -10.07 2.32
N VAL A 292 7.26 -8.80 2.65
CA VAL A 292 5.92 -8.23 2.92
C VAL A 292 5.14 -9.09 3.91
N ASN A 293 5.82 -9.60 4.94
CA ASN A 293 5.23 -10.39 6.02
C ASN A 293 5.36 -9.69 7.38
N ASP A 294 5.99 -8.52 7.42
CA ASP A 294 5.94 -7.60 8.54
C ASP A 294 5.77 -6.16 8.04
N VAL A 295 5.16 -5.35 8.89
CA VAL A 295 4.97 -3.91 8.69
C VAL A 295 5.54 -3.18 9.88
N LEU A 296 6.25 -2.09 9.65
CA LEU A 296 6.56 -1.14 10.70
C LEU A 296 5.75 0.12 10.45
N LEU A 297 4.73 0.29 11.30
CA LEU A 297 3.98 1.53 11.45
C LEU A 297 4.71 2.42 12.47
N PHE A 298 4.88 3.70 12.16
CA PHE A 298 5.20 4.72 13.15
C PHE A 298 4.14 5.82 13.11
N ILE A 299 3.70 6.25 14.29
CA ILE A 299 2.86 7.45 14.48
C ILE A 299 3.48 8.27 15.60
N GLY A 300 3.79 9.53 15.32
CA GLY A 300 4.36 10.43 16.33
C GLY A 300 4.47 11.86 15.85
N ASP A 301 4.72 12.76 16.80
CA ASP A 301 4.69 14.20 16.56
C ASP A 301 6.10 14.78 16.58
N LYS A 302 6.29 15.82 15.78
CA LYS A 302 7.51 16.65 15.79
C LYS A 302 7.59 17.43 17.11
N GLN A 303 8.76 17.42 17.74
CA GLN A 303 9.07 18.16 18.97
C GLN A 303 9.56 19.59 18.67
#